data_AF-A0A368L7N0-F1
#
_entry.id   AF-A0A368L7N0-F1
#
_cell.length_a   1.000
_cell.length_b   1.000
_cell.length_c   1.000
_cell.angle_alpha   90.00
_cell.angle_beta   90.00
_cell.angle_gamma   90.00
#
_symmetry.space_group_name_H-M   'P 1'
#
loop_
_entity.id
_entity.type
_entity.pdbx_description
1 polymer ?
#
loop_
_entity_poly.entity_id
_entity_poly.type
_entity_poly.pdbx_seq_one_letter_code
_entity_poly.pdbx_strand_id
1 'polypeptide(L)'
;MKKHYFLAGLLLSMPVFAWAWSAPALDLPSPRNLIIFTVAGMVGMLAHFYKKKMRGEIAGNLADYLVRDHADATLLMLLTFAGTAATMWLTGQLVMSDGALIALAFNSGWAIDSGVNKGAGA
;
A
#
# COMPACT_ATOMS: atom_id res chain seq x y z
N MET A 1 -37.59 -13.71 11.13
CA MET A 1 -36.22 -14.24 10.92
C MET A 1 -35.15 -13.15 10.71
N LYS A 2 -35.06 -12.10 11.55
CA LYS A 2 -34.05 -11.01 11.38
C LYS A 2 -33.22 -10.67 12.63
N LYS A 3 -33.46 -11.33 13.77
CA LYS A 3 -32.80 -10.98 15.05
C LYS A 3 -31.50 -11.73 15.35
N HIS A 4 -31.16 -12.80 14.61
CA HIS A 4 -29.98 -13.63 14.90
C HIS A 4 -28.67 -13.14 14.26
N TYR A 5 -28.73 -12.28 13.24
CA TYR A 5 -27.52 -11.78 12.56
C TYR A 5 -26.80 -10.65 13.32
N PHE A 6 -27.49 -9.94 14.21
CA PHE A 6 -26.90 -8.83 14.96
C PHE A 6 -25.94 -9.32 16.06
N LEU A 7 -26.28 -10.44 16.71
CA LEU A 7 -25.42 -11.07 17.74
C LEU A 7 -24.17 -11.72 17.13
N ALA A 8 -24.28 -12.31 15.93
CA ALA A 8 -23.13 -12.87 15.22
C ALA A 8 -22.12 -11.78 14.82
N GLY A 9 -22.59 -10.61 14.38
CA GLY A 9 -21.72 -9.47 14.08
C GLY A 9 -20.99 -8.91 15.31
N LEU A 10 -21.64 -8.91 16.48
CA LEU A 10 -21.03 -8.45 17.73
C LEU A 10 -19.97 -9.42 18.27
N LEU A 11 -20.19 -10.73 18.12
CA LEU A 11 -19.25 -11.77 18.55
C LEU A 11 -18.01 -11.86 17.65
N LEU A 12 -18.14 -11.51 16.36
CA LEU A 12 -17.00 -11.46 15.44
C LEU A 12 -16.13 -10.21 15.58
N SER A 13 -16.65 -9.12 16.17
CA SER A 13 -15.89 -7.88 16.39
C SER A 13 -15.20 -7.81 17.76
N MET A 14 -15.68 -8.57 18.76
CA MET A 14 -15.08 -8.67 20.10
C MET A 14 -13.58 -9.07 20.11
N PRO A 15 -13.08 -9.97 19.25
CA PRO A 15 -11.65 -10.32 19.21
C PRO A 15 -10.76 -9.16 18.78
N VAL A 16 -11.24 -8.31 17.86
CA VAL A 16 -10.49 -7.15 17.35
C VAL A 16 -10.34 -6.09 18.43
N PHE A 17 -11.40 -5.85 19.22
CA PHE A 17 -11.37 -4.91 20.33
C PHE A 17 -10.53 -5.42 21.52
N ALA A 18 -10.61 -6.71 21.85
CA ALA A 18 -9.81 -7.30 22.92
C ALA A 18 -8.30 -7.28 22.60
N TRP A 19 -7.92 -7.49 21.33
CA TRP A 19 -6.54 -7.34 20.87
C TRP A 19 -6.05 -5.89 20.95
N ALA A 20 -6.88 -4.91 20.55
CA ALA A 20 -6.51 -3.50 20.60
C ALA A 20 -6.31 -2.97 22.04
N TRP A 21 -7.08 -3.47 23.01
CA TRP A 21 -6.97 -3.05 24.42
C TRP A 21 -5.82 -3.73 25.19
N SER A 22 -5.43 -4.94 24.75
CA SER A 22 -4.31 -5.69 25.35
C SER A 22 -3.00 -5.52 24.59
N ALA A 23 -3.00 -4.72 23.52
CA ALA A 23 -1.78 -4.41 22.79
C ALA A 23 -0.78 -3.77 23.77
N PRO A 24 0.39 -4.39 24.00
CA PRO A 24 1.45 -3.72 24.74
C PRO A 24 1.74 -2.37 24.10
N ALA A 25 2.28 -1.42 24.85
CA ALA A 25 2.75 -0.15 24.29
C ALA A 25 3.45 -0.44 22.96
N LEU A 26 2.92 0.12 21.87
CA LEU A 26 3.38 -0.16 20.51
C LEU A 26 4.89 0.09 20.48
N ASP A 27 5.67 -0.99 20.53
CA ASP A 27 7.10 -0.96 20.29
C ASP A 27 7.25 -0.74 18.78
N LEU A 28 7.07 0.52 18.39
CA LEU A 28 7.02 0.90 16.99
C LEU A 28 8.37 0.58 16.38
N PRO A 29 8.41 -0.19 15.28
CA PRO A 29 9.66 -0.49 14.61
C PRO A 29 10.38 0.80 14.22
N SER A 30 11.70 0.72 14.07
CA SER A 30 12.52 1.88 13.69
C SER A 30 11.93 2.63 12.48
N PRO A 31 11.76 3.97 12.55
CA PRO A 31 11.32 4.79 11.42
C PRO A 31 12.20 4.62 10.18
N ARG A 32 13.46 4.20 10.36
CA ARG A 32 14.39 3.88 9.27
C ARG A 32 13.80 2.87 8.29
N ASN A 33 13.18 1.79 8.78
CA ASN A 33 12.67 0.74 7.90
C ASN A 33 11.42 1.21 7.15
N LEU A 34 10.61 2.06 7.78
CA LEU A 34 9.49 2.73 7.11
C LEU A 34 9.99 3.64 5.98
N ILE A 35 11.05 4.42 6.20
CA ILE A 35 11.64 5.28 5.17
C ILE A 35 12.17 4.47 3.99
N ILE A 36 12.93 3.40 4.26
CA ILE A 36 13.45 2.51 3.20
C ILE A 36 12.29 1.90 2.41
N PHE A 37 11.26 1.41 3.11
CA PHE A 37 10.10 0.82 2.46
C PHE A 37 9.36 1.83 1.57
N THR A 38 9.10 3.03 2.07
CA THR A 38 8.40 4.07 1.32
C THR A 38 9.19 4.48 0.07
N VAL A 39 10.49 4.77 0.21
CA VAL A 39 11.33 5.20 -0.91
C VAL A 39 11.45 4.09 -1.96
N ALA A 40 11.79 2.87 -1.56
CA ALA A 40 11.94 1.75 -2.51
C ALA A 40 10.62 1.40 -3.19
N GLY A 41 9.48 1.51 -2.50
CA GLY A 41 8.17 1.29 -3.12
C GLY A 41 7.77 2.38 -4.10
N MET A 42 8.07 3.65 -3.83
CA MET A 42 7.89 4.72 -4.81
C MET A 42 8.73 4.49 -6.07
N VAL A 43 9.97 3.97 -5.93
CA VAL A 43 10.79 3.57 -7.09
C VAL A 43 10.13 2.45 -7.88
N GLY A 44 9.49 1.47 -7.22
CA GLY A 44 8.71 0.41 -7.89
C GLY A 44 7.54 0.95 -8.71
N MET A 45 6.79 1.91 -8.17
CA MET A 45 5.71 2.60 -8.90
C MET A 45 6.25 3.38 -10.10
N LEU A 46 7.33 4.13 -9.93
CA LEU A 46 7.98 4.86 -11.02
C LEU A 46 8.47 3.92 -12.12
N ALA A 47 9.05 2.77 -11.76
CA ALA A 47 9.49 1.77 -12.72
C ALA A 47 8.32 1.21 -13.54
N HIS A 48 7.14 1.02 -12.93
CA HIS A 48 5.94 0.61 -13.65
C HIS A 48 5.42 1.71 -14.59
N PHE A 49 5.41 2.98 -14.16
CA PHE A 49 5.14 4.12 -15.05
C PHE A 49 6.07 4.15 -16.27
N TYR A 50 7.38 4.01 -16.06
CA TYR A 50 8.36 4.00 -17.16
C TYR A 50 8.13 2.83 -18.10
N LYS A 51 7.80 1.65 -17.59
CA LYS A 51 7.41 0.49 -18.42
C LYS A 51 6.23 0.82 -19.33
N LYS A 52 5.17 1.45 -18.79
CA LYS A 52 4.01 1.89 -19.61
C LYS A 52 4.40 2.91 -20.67
N LYS A 53 5.20 3.90 -20.29
CA LYS A 53 5.71 4.92 -21.22
C LYS A 53 6.52 4.31 -22.36
N MET A 54 7.40 3.34 -22.08
CA MET A 54 8.17 2.62 -23.10
C MET A 54 7.30 1.79 -24.05
N ARG A 55 6.10 1.39 -23.62
CA ARG A 55 5.12 0.68 -24.45
C ARG A 55 4.21 1.60 -25.25
N GLY A 56 4.35 2.92 -25.09
CA GLY A 56 3.47 3.91 -25.72
C GLY A 56 2.08 3.98 -25.10
N GLU A 57 1.85 3.38 -23.93
CA GLU A 57 0.56 3.42 -23.21
C GLU A 57 0.31 4.80 -22.55
N ILE A 58 1.36 5.62 -22.41
CA ILE A 58 1.30 6.97 -21.83
C ILE A 58 1.98 7.95 -22.79
N ALA A 59 1.22 8.93 -23.29
CA ALA A 59 1.72 9.95 -24.22
C ALA A 59 2.40 11.14 -23.52
N GLY A 60 2.06 11.40 -22.25
CA GLY A 60 2.48 12.59 -21.50
C GLY A 60 3.74 12.43 -20.66
N ASN A 61 3.98 13.44 -19.83
CA ASN A 61 4.98 13.37 -18.76
C ASN A 61 4.37 12.75 -17.48
N LEU A 62 5.21 12.51 -16.47
CA LEU A 62 4.76 11.90 -15.21
C LEU A 62 3.75 12.80 -14.46
N ALA A 63 3.91 14.11 -14.50
CA ALA A 63 3.00 15.03 -13.81
C ALA A 63 1.60 15.02 -14.45
N ASP A 64 1.53 15.01 -15.78
CA ASP A 64 0.26 14.88 -16.52
C ASP A 64 -0.45 13.57 -16.16
N TYR A 65 0.31 12.47 -16.12
CA TYR A 65 -0.23 11.16 -15.73
C TYR A 65 -0.79 11.16 -14.30
N LEU A 66 -0.01 11.67 -13.34
CA LEU A 66 -0.37 11.64 -11.92
C LEU A 66 -1.51 12.58 -11.54
N VAL A 67 -1.59 13.76 -12.20
CA VAL A 67 -2.46 14.86 -11.73
C VAL A 67 -3.63 15.11 -12.68
N ARG A 68 -3.48 14.86 -13.98
CA ARG A 68 -4.50 15.23 -14.97
C ARG A 68 -5.21 14.02 -15.53
N ASP A 69 -4.46 13.06 -16.05
CA ASP A 69 -5.01 11.98 -16.85
C ASP A 69 -5.55 10.84 -15.96
N HIS A 70 -4.93 10.59 -14.80
CA HIS A 70 -5.31 9.52 -13.86
C HIS A 70 -5.28 9.95 -12.38
N ALA A 71 -5.80 11.14 -12.05
CA ALA A 71 -5.75 11.70 -10.69
C ALA A 71 -6.37 10.78 -9.62
N ASP A 72 -7.57 10.25 -9.86
CA ASP A 72 -8.28 9.40 -8.89
C ASP A 72 -7.57 8.07 -8.66
N ALA A 73 -7.07 7.45 -9.74
CA ALA A 73 -6.34 6.20 -9.67
C ALA A 73 -4.97 6.40 -8.99
N THR A 74 -4.31 7.53 -9.25
CA THR A 74 -3.08 7.93 -8.56
C THR A 74 -3.32 8.11 -7.06
N LEU A 75 -4.39 8.81 -6.68
CA LEU A 75 -4.75 8.99 -5.28
C LEU A 75 -5.04 7.65 -4.60
N LEU A 76 -5.81 6.77 -5.25
CA LEU A 76 -6.10 5.43 -4.72
C LEU A 76 -4.82 4.61 -4.56
N MET A 77 -3.90 4.66 -5.53
CA MET A 77 -2.59 3.99 -5.45
C MET A 77 -1.78 4.52 -4.26
N LEU A 78 -1.67 5.84 -4.09
CA LEU A 78 -0.93 6.46 -2.98
C LEU A 78 -1.53 6.08 -1.63
N LEU A 79 -2.87 6.12 -1.50
CA LEU A 79 -3.57 5.71 -0.28
C LEU A 79 -3.40 4.21 0.01
N THR A 80 -3.46 3.37 -1.02
CA THR A 80 -3.25 1.92 -0.90
C THR A 80 -1.84 1.62 -0.41
N PHE A 81 -0.83 2.31 -0.95
CA PHE A 81 0.55 2.13 -0.53
C PHE A 81 0.82 2.71 0.85
N ALA A 82 0.28 3.88 1.17
CA ALA A 82 0.38 4.47 2.51
C ALA A 82 -0.27 3.56 3.56
N GLY A 83 -1.45 3.01 3.27
CA GLY A 83 -2.12 2.02 4.12
C GLY A 83 -1.28 0.76 4.28
N THR A 84 -0.71 0.23 3.19
CA THR A 84 0.22 -0.92 3.22
C THR A 84 1.43 -0.64 4.12
N ALA A 85 2.11 0.49 3.92
CA ALA A 85 3.28 0.88 4.70
C ALA A 85 2.94 1.05 6.19
N ALA A 86 1.81 1.70 6.50
CA ALA A 86 1.33 1.88 7.87
C ALA A 86 1.00 0.54 8.53
N THR A 87 0.25 -0.34 7.86
CA THR A 87 -0.07 -1.67 8.38
C THR A 87 1.19 -2.49 8.62
N MET A 88 2.12 -2.53 7.66
CA MET A 88 3.37 -3.29 7.80
C MET A 88 4.25 -2.75 8.93
N TRP A 89 4.28 -1.43 9.12
CA TRP A 89 5.02 -0.80 10.21
C TRP A 89 4.38 -1.11 11.57
N LEU A 90 3.06 -0.92 11.72
CA LEU A 90 2.35 -1.19 12.97
C LEU A 90 2.36 -2.67 13.38
N THR A 91 2.50 -3.57 12.41
CA THR A 91 2.54 -5.03 12.63
C THR A 91 3.97 -5.61 12.73
N GLY A 92 5.00 -4.76 12.74
CA GLY A 92 6.40 -5.20 12.87
C GLY A 92 6.95 -5.92 11.64
N GLN A 93 6.21 -5.99 10.53
CA GLN A 93 6.60 -6.75 9.34
C GLN A 93 7.76 -6.11 8.57
N LEU A 94 8.11 -4.86 8.86
CA LEU A 94 9.28 -4.19 8.26
C LEU A 94 10.61 -4.53 8.96
N VAL A 95 10.61 -5.35 10.01
CA VAL A 95 11.83 -5.78 10.70
C VAL A 95 12.48 -6.94 9.94
N MET A 96 13.23 -6.61 8.89
CA MET A 96 13.98 -7.57 8.07
C MET A 96 15.29 -6.96 7.56
N SER A 97 16.12 -7.74 6.87
CA SER A 97 17.34 -7.23 6.24
C SER A 97 17.03 -6.15 5.20
N ASP A 98 17.93 -5.16 5.03
CA ASP A 98 17.73 -4.06 4.09
C ASP A 98 17.46 -4.54 2.66
N GLY A 99 18.17 -5.58 2.20
CA GLY A 99 17.97 -6.16 0.87
C GLY A 99 16.56 -6.74 0.69
N ALA A 100 16.07 -7.49 1.69
CA ALA A 100 14.72 -8.04 1.66
C ALA A 100 13.66 -6.93 1.72
N LEU A 101 13.90 -5.90 2.54
CA LEU A 101 13.01 -4.76 2.70
C LEU A 101 12.87 -3.97 1.39
N ILE A 102 13.99 -3.70 0.72
CA ILE A 102 14.03 -3.02 -0.59
C ILE A 102 13.29 -3.86 -1.64
N ALA A 103 13.57 -5.16 -1.72
CA ALA A 103 12.94 -6.05 -2.69
C ALA A 103 11.42 -6.14 -2.47
N LEU A 104 10.98 -6.25 -1.22
CA LEU A 104 9.56 -6.27 -0.85
C LEU A 104 8.89 -4.95 -1.19
N ALA A 105 9.48 -3.83 -0.77
CA ALA A 105 8.98 -2.50 -1.02
C ALA A 105 8.81 -2.21 -2.51
N PHE A 106 9.85 -2.45 -3.30
CA PHE A 106 9.83 -2.28 -4.75
C PHE A 106 8.70 -3.09 -5.39
N ASN A 107 8.60 -4.38 -5.05
CA ASN A 107 7.55 -5.24 -5.59
C ASN A 107 6.15 -4.80 -5.15
N SER A 108 5.97 -4.38 -3.90
CA SER A 108 4.69 -3.86 -3.39
C SER A 108 4.27 -2.59 -4.13
N GLY A 109 5.18 -1.63 -4.30
CA GLY A 109 4.91 -0.40 -5.05
C GLY A 109 4.56 -0.67 -6.50
N TRP A 110 5.35 -1.52 -7.18
CA TRP A 110 5.06 -1.96 -8.55
C TRP A 110 3.70 -2.66 -8.64
N ALA A 111 3.42 -3.62 -7.75
CA ALA A 111 2.20 -4.41 -7.77
C ALA A 111 0.97 -3.53 -7.55
N ILE A 112 1.02 -2.62 -6.57
CA ILE A 112 -0.06 -1.67 -6.26
C ILE A 112 -0.34 -0.78 -7.46
N ASP A 113 0.69 -0.15 -8.04
CA ASP A 113 0.51 0.69 -9.24
C ASP A 113 -0.05 -0.12 -10.41
N SER A 114 0.48 -1.31 -10.66
CA SER A 114 0.02 -2.19 -11.74
C SER A 114 -1.42 -2.69 -11.56
N GLY A 115 -1.84 -2.91 -10.31
CA GLY A 115 -3.19 -3.36 -9.98
C GLY A 115 -4.22 -2.24 -10.07
N VAL A 116 -3.90 -1.08 -9.50
CA VAL A 116 -4.80 0.09 -9.49
C VAL A 116 -4.92 0.71 -10.87
N ASN A 117 -3.82 0.84 -11.61
CA ASN A 117 -3.79 1.42 -12.95
C ASN A 117 -3.97 0.38 -14.07
N LYS A 118 -4.67 -0.72 -13.79
CA LYS A 118 -5.00 -1.74 -14.79
C LYS A 118 -5.99 -1.16 -15.81
N GLY A 119 -5.56 -0.98 -17.06
CA GLY A 119 -6.37 -0.40 -18.14
C GLY A 119 -6.18 1.10 -18.36
N ALA A 120 -5.36 1.78 -17.54
CA ALA A 120 -4.99 3.19 -17.74
C ALA A 120 -3.95 3.34 -18.87
N GLY A 121 -4.32 2.98 -20.09
CA GLY A 121 -3.41 2.97 -21.25
C GLY A 121 -4.06 2.54 -22.58
N ALA A 122 -5.40 2.58 -22.66
CA ALA A 122 -6.17 2.29 -23.87
C ALA A 122 -7.23 3.37 -24.07
#